data_AF-A0A535KWA3-F1
#
_entry.id   AF-A0A535KWA3-F1
#
_cell.length_a   1.000
_cell.length_b   1.000
_cell.length_c   1.000
_cell.angle_alpha   90.00
_cell.angle_beta   90.00
_cell.angle_gamma   90.00
#
_symmetry.space_group_name_H-M   'P 1'
#
loop_
_entity.id
_entity.type
_entity.pdbx_description
1 polymer ?
#
loop_
_entity_poly.entity_id
_entity_poly.type
_entity_poly.pdbx_seq_one_letter_code
_entity_poly.pdbx_strand_id
1 'polypeptide(L)'
;MSTELSPAHYDLGVKRDLGNGLLLRWSEANDTEELVYLTGNVFRDEADEPPNTHAENLVRELMSGRHPLMGPFRLWAIRDWRNRPRLSQSRAGAQHVRGGPHAQ
;
A
#
# COMPACT_ATOMS: atom_id res chain seq x y z
N MET A 1 23.36 -22.41 23.36
CA MET A 1 23.75 -21.12 22.75
C MET A 1 22.47 -20.41 22.37
N SER A 2 22.07 -19.40 23.15
CA SER A 2 20.91 -18.56 22.83
C SER A 2 21.42 -17.44 21.93
N THR A 3 20.97 -17.38 20.68
CA THR A 3 21.25 -16.24 19.81
C THR A 3 20.39 -15.08 20.30
N GLU A 4 20.91 -14.26 21.21
CA GLU A 4 20.27 -12.99 21.51
C GLU A 4 20.27 -12.15 20.23
N LEU A 5 19.08 -11.93 19.69
CA LEU A 5 18.85 -11.05 18.56
C LEU A 5 19.23 -9.63 18.99
N SER A 6 20.14 -9.00 18.25
CA SER A 6 20.57 -7.61 18.47
C SER A 6 19.35 -6.67 18.64
N PRO A 7 19.36 -5.73 19.60
CA PRO A 7 18.26 -4.80 19.87
C PRO A 7 17.81 -3.98 18.64
N ALA A 8 18.68 -3.84 17.64
CA ALA A 8 18.39 -3.12 16.39
C ALA A 8 17.32 -3.79 15.51
N HIS A 9 16.93 -5.04 15.76
CA HIS A 9 15.86 -5.70 15.01
C HIS A 9 14.44 -5.25 15.40
N TYR A 10 14.28 -4.58 16.54
CA TYR A 10 12.98 -4.14 17.07
C TYR A 10 12.83 -2.62 17.08
N ASP A 11 13.61 -1.88 16.29
CA ASP A 11 13.24 -0.49 16.01
C ASP A 11 12.03 -0.49 15.06
N LEU A 12 10.86 -0.75 15.66
CA LEU A 12 9.59 -0.85 14.98
C LEU A 12 9.21 0.48 14.32
N GLY A 13 9.86 1.60 14.63
CA GLY A 13 9.60 2.88 13.97
C GLY A 13 10.25 3.02 12.59
N VAL A 14 11.21 2.16 12.25
CA VAL A 14 12.10 2.38 11.11
C VAL A 14 11.71 1.52 9.90
N LYS A 15 11.67 2.18 8.73
CA LYS A 15 11.58 1.50 7.44
C LYS A 15 12.88 0.73 7.21
N ARG A 16 12.78 -0.56 6.94
CA ARG A 16 13.94 -1.43 6.71
C ARG A 16 14.04 -1.80 5.24
N ASP A 17 15.14 -1.41 4.61
CA ASP A 17 15.50 -1.91 3.28
C ASP A 17 15.87 -3.41 3.40
N LEU A 18 15.20 -4.24 2.61
CA LEU A 18 15.46 -5.68 2.53
C LEU A 18 16.34 -6.04 1.32
N GLY A 19 16.83 -5.04 0.58
CA GLY A 19 17.52 -5.20 -0.69
C GLY A 19 16.55 -5.44 -1.84
N ASN A 20 17.06 -5.44 -3.07
CA ASN A 20 16.28 -5.75 -4.27
C ASN A 20 14.98 -4.95 -4.36
N GLY A 21 15.01 -3.67 -3.99
CA GLY A 21 13.86 -2.77 -4.09
C GLY A 21 12.74 -3.04 -3.07
N LEU A 22 12.94 -3.96 -2.13
CA LEU A 22 11.96 -4.34 -1.13
C LEU A 22 12.15 -3.51 0.14
N LEU A 23 11.06 -2.93 0.62
CA LEU A 23 11.02 -2.09 1.81
C LEU A 23 10.01 -2.66 2.80
N LEU A 24 10.48 -3.05 3.97
CA LEU A 24 9.63 -3.38 5.10
C LEU A 24 9.25 -2.10 5.85
N ARG A 25 7.95 -1.86 6.03
CA ARG A 25 7.42 -0.72 6.78
C ARG A 25 6.07 -1.07 7.42
N TRP A 26 5.61 -0.25 8.35
CA TRP A 26 4.20 -0.25 8.71
C TRP A 26 3.32 0.05 7.51
N SER A 27 2.17 -0.61 7.44
CA SER A 27 1.13 -0.35 6.45
C SER A 27 0.60 1.07 6.58
N GLU A 28 0.03 1.58 5.51
CA GLU A 28 -0.62 2.86 5.39
C GLU A 28 -2.05 2.61 4.86
N ALA A 29 -2.94 3.60 4.97
CA ALA A 29 -4.31 3.44 4.47
C ALA A 29 -4.35 3.15 2.95
N ASN A 30 -3.36 3.63 2.20
CA ASN A 30 -3.22 3.40 0.76
C ASN A 30 -2.86 1.95 0.39
N ASP A 31 -2.41 1.13 1.34
CA ASP A 31 -2.07 -0.27 1.09
C ASP A 31 -3.32 -1.18 1.11
N THR A 32 -4.48 -0.64 1.49
CA THR A 32 -5.70 -1.45 1.71
C THR A 32 -6.04 -2.32 0.51
N GLU A 33 -6.13 -1.76 -0.70
CA GLU A 33 -6.51 -2.53 -1.88
C GLU A 33 -5.44 -3.55 -2.29
N GLU A 34 -4.15 -3.22 -2.12
CA GLU A 34 -3.05 -4.15 -2.40
C GLU A 34 -3.06 -5.34 -1.41
N LEU A 35 -3.32 -5.07 -0.14
CA LEU A 35 -3.44 -6.09 0.91
C LEU A 35 -4.70 -6.96 0.73
N VAL A 36 -5.82 -6.35 0.34
CA VAL A 36 -7.06 -7.07 0.01
C VAL A 36 -6.79 -8.04 -1.13
N TYR A 37 -6.22 -7.55 -2.24
CA TYR A 37 -5.88 -8.37 -3.39
C TYR A 37 -4.92 -9.51 -3.02
N LEU A 38 -3.84 -9.22 -2.29
CA LEU A 38 -2.87 -10.22 -1.85
C LEU A 38 -3.54 -11.30 -1.00
N THR A 39 -4.28 -10.90 0.02
CA THR A 39 -4.89 -11.82 0.98
C THR A 39 -5.96 -12.68 0.30
N GLY A 40 -6.79 -12.09 -0.56
CA GLY A 40 -7.77 -12.81 -1.35
C GLY A 40 -7.16 -13.88 -2.25
N ASN A 41 -5.98 -13.64 -2.82
CA ASN A 41 -5.29 -14.61 -3.68
C ASN A 41 -4.51 -15.69 -2.91
N VAL A 42 -3.90 -15.33 -1.78
CA VAL A 42 -3.09 -16.26 -0.96
C VAL A 42 -3.96 -17.28 -0.25
N PHE A 43 -5.16 -16.88 0.21
CA PHE A 43 -6.07 -17.74 0.96
C PHE A 43 -7.22 -18.29 0.11
N ARG A 44 -6.97 -18.56 -1.17
CA ARG A 44 -7.88 -19.37 -2.01
C ARG A 44 -7.78 -20.84 -1.61
N ASP A 45 -8.85 -21.59 -1.81
CA ASP A 45 -8.83 -23.03 -1.51
C ASP A 45 -7.95 -23.75 -2.55
N GLU A 46 -8.04 -23.38 -3.82
CA GLU A 46 -7.19 -23.90 -4.90
C GLU A 46 -6.56 -22.79 -5.78
N ALA A 47 -5.50 -23.16 -6.52
CA ALA A 47 -4.69 -22.21 -7.27
C ALA A 47 -5.40 -21.55 -8.47
N ASP A 48 -6.40 -22.21 -9.04
CA ASP A 48 -7.20 -21.78 -10.20
C ASP A 48 -8.57 -21.21 -9.81
N GLU A 49 -8.93 -21.22 -8.53
CA GLU A 49 -10.19 -20.68 -8.05
C GLU A 49 -10.21 -19.14 -7.99
N PRO A 50 -11.40 -18.53 -7.93
CA PRO A 50 -11.52 -17.10 -7.67
C PRO A 50 -10.90 -16.67 -6.33
N PRO A 51 -10.53 -15.38 -6.16
CA PRO A 51 -10.09 -14.85 -4.88
C PRO A 51 -11.09 -15.10 -3.74
N ASN A 52 -10.56 -15.35 -2.55
CA ASN A 52 -11.34 -15.55 -1.34
C ASN A 52 -11.96 -14.23 -0.87
N THR A 53 -13.19 -13.99 -1.29
CA THR A 53 -13.95 -12.77 -0.98
C THR A 53 -14.19 -12.58 0.53
N HIS A 54 -14.22 -13.65 1.33
CA HIS A 54 -14.34 -13.53 2.78
C HIS A 54 -13.07 -12.93 3.38
N ALA A 55 -11.90 -13.43 2.97
CA ALA A 55 -10.61 -12.89 3.39
C ALA A 55 -10.43 -11.44 2.93
N GLU A 56 -10.84 -11.10 1.71
CA GLU A 56 -10.85 -9.73 1.21
C GLU A 56 -11.68 -8.79 2.11
N ASN A 57 -12.92 -9.17 2.44
CA ASN A 57 -13.80 -8.38 3.28
C ASN A 57 -13.26 -8.22 4.71
N LEU A 58 -12.65 -9.27 5.25
CA LEU A 58 -11.99 -9.20 6.55
C LEU A 58 -10.87 -8.16 6.54
N VAL A 59 -10.00 -8.18 5.53
CA VAL A 59 -8.91 -7.18 5.43
C VAL A 59 -9.46 -5.76 5.31
N ARG A 60 -10.53 -5.55 4.53
CA ARG A 60 -11.19 -4.23 4.42
C ARG A 60 -11.67 -3.74 5.79
N GLU A 61 -12.27 -4.62 6.60
CA GLU A 61 -12.72 -4.25 7.95
C GLU A 61 -11.54 -3.99 8.90
N LEU A 62 -10.51 -4.84 8.87
CA LEU A 62 -9.29 -4.65 9.68
C LEU A 62 -8.55 -3.35 9.33
N MET A 63 -8.56 -2.95 8.05
CA MET A 63 -7.93 -1.72 7.56
C MET A 63 -8.85 -0.49 7.61
N SER A 64 -10.11 -0.63 8.03
CA SER A 64 -11.10 0.46 8.04
C SER A 64 -10.79 1.59 9.02
N GLY A 65 -9.90 1.35 9.99
CA GLY A 65 -9.66 2.23 11.13
C GLY A 65 -10.76 2.21 12.20
N ARG A 66 -11.84 1.44 12.00
CA ARG A 66 -12.90 1.24 13.00
C ARG A 66 -12.65 0.03 13.91
N HIS A 67 -11.78 -0.89 13.48
CA HIS A 67 -11.49 -2.08 14.26
C HIS A 67 -10.71 -1.69 15.54
N PRO A 68 -11.11 -2.15 16.74
CA PRO A 68 -10.56 -1.67 18.00
C PRO A 68 -9.06 -2.00 18.20
N LEU A 69 -8.58 -3.05 17.54
CA LEU A 69 -7.20 -3.56 17.69
C LEU A 69 -6.37 -3.50 16.41
N MET A 70 -7.00 -3.21 15.27
CA MET A 70 -6.36 -3.28 13.95
C MET A 70 -6.67 -2.01 13.17
N GLY A 71 -5.86 -1.72 12.16
CA GLY A 71 -6.04 -0.54 11.34
C GLY A 71 -4.86 -0.36 10.39
N PRO A 72 -4.90 0.72 9.60
CA PRO A 72 -3.71 1.25 8.97
C PRO A 72 -2.62 1.42 10.04
N PHE A 73 -1.35 1.26 9.65
CA PHE A 73 -0.19 1.38 10.54
C PHE A 73 -0.04 0.27 11.60
N ARG A 74 -0.83 -0.80 11.54
CA ARG A 74 -0.73 -1.96 12.46
C ARG A 74 -0.34 -3.28 11.79
N LEU A 75 -0.14 -3.29 10.48
CA LEU A 75 0.39 -4.43 9.74
C LEU A 75 1.79 -4.10 9.24
N TRP A 76 2.71 -5.06 9.32
CA TRP A 76 3.97 -4.95 8.58
C TRP A 76 3.71 -5.29 7.12
N ALA A 77 4.06 -4.36 6.23
CA ALA A 77 3.96 -4.52 4.79
C ALA A 77 5.36 -4.53 4.17
N ILE A 78 5.58 -5.46 3.25
CA ILE A 78 6.75 -5.46 2.37
C ILE A 78 6.30 -4.86 1.04
N ARG A 79 6.90 -3.74 0.68
CA ARG A 79 6.59 -3.01 -0.55
C ARG A 79 7.77 -3.06 -1.51
N ASP A 80 7.53 -3.40 -2.77
CA ASP A 80 8.50 -3.14 -3.83
C ASP A 80 8.37 -1.66 -4.27
N TRP A 81 9.37 -0.83 -3.94
CA TRP A 81 9.33 0.60 -4.29
C TRP A 81 9.59 0.84 -5.78
N ARG A 82 10.06 -0.15 -6.52
CA ARG A 82 10.27 -0.07 -7.97
C ARG A 82 8.94 -0.19 -8.72
N ASN A 83 7.92 -0.78 -8.09
CA ASN A 83 6.57 -0.89 -8.62
C ASN A 83 5.65 0.26 -8.20
N ARG A 84 6.16 1.51 -8.12
CA ARG A 84 5.26 2.65 -7.86
C ARG A 84 4.30 2.82 -9.03
N PRO A 85 2.98 2.96 -8.80
CA PRO A 85 2.10 3.42 -9.85
C PRO A 85 2.63 4.76 -10.34
N ARG A 86 2.90 4.87 -11.64
CA ARG A 86 3.22 6.15 -12.26
C ARG A 86 2.00 7.03 -12.02
N LEU A 87 2.12 8.00 -11.12
CA LEU A 87 1.18 9.11 -11.07
C LEU A 87 1.11 9.66 -12.49
N SER A 88 -0.06 9.56 -13.13
CA SER A 88 -0.25 10.21 -14.41
C SER A 88 -0.04 11.70 -14.15
N GLN A 89 1.07 12.24 -14.64
CA GLN A 89 1.21 13.67 -14.72
C GLN A 89 0.12 14.12 -15.68
N SER A 90 -0.97 14.65 -15.13
CA SER A 90 -1.95 15.38 -15.93
C SER A 90 -1.16 16.48 -16.63
N ARG A 91 -0.99 16.35 -17.95
CA ARG A 91 -0.54 17.46 -18.79
C ARG A 91 -1.61 18.54 -18.65
N ALA A 92 -1.38 19.48 -17.73
CA ALA A 92 -2.01 20.78 -17.81
C ALA A 92 -1.57 21.39 -19.15
N GLY A 93 -2.41 21.18 -20.16
CA GLY A 93 -2.26 21.81 -21.46
C GLY A 93 -2.38 23.31 -21.26
N ALA A 94 -1.25 24.01 -21.34
CA ALA A 94 -1.24 25.43 -21.61
C ALA A 94 -1.99 25.66 -22.93
N GLN A 95 -3.22 26.18 -22.84
CA GLN A 95 -3.85 26.90 -23.94
C GLN A 95 -3.81 28.37 -23.59
N HIS A 96 -2.77 29.00 -24.11
CA HIS A 96 -2.60 30.44 -24.24
C HIS A 96 -3.65 30.95 -25.25
N VAL A 97 -4.79 31.46 -24.76
CA VAL A 97 -5.75 32.18 -25.61
C VAL A 97 -5.39 33.67 -25.57
N ARG A 98 -4.77 34.14 -26.66
CA ARG A 98 -4.65 35.56 -27.00
C ARG A 98 -5.92 36.03 -27.71
N GLY A 99 -6.38 37.22 -27.34
CA GLY A 99 -7.41 38.02 -28.02
C GLY A 99 -8.38 38.56 -26.96
N GLY A 100 -8.37 39.83 -26.54
CA GLY A 100 -8.14 41.09 -27.25
C GLY A 100 -9.41 41.92 -27.01
N PRO A 101 -9.36 43.13 -26.39
CA PRO A 101 -10.56 43.84 -26.00
C PRO A 101 -11.05 44.74 -27.15
N HIS A 102 -12.31 44.59 -27.53
CA HIS A 102 -13.07 45.64 -28.20
C HIS A 102 -14.52 45.61 -27.73
N ALA A 103 -14.85 46.52 -26.82
CA ALA A 103 -16.20 46.99 -26.60
C ALA A 103 -16.22 48.47 -26.99
N GLN A 104 -17.06 48.81 -27.96
CA GLN A 104 -17.64 50.14 -28.16
C GLN A 104 -19.13 50.01 -27.86
#